data_AF-A0A6B9UED4-F1
#
_entry.id   AF-A0A6B9UED4-F1
#
_cell.length_a   1.000
_cell.length_b   1.000
_cell.length_c   1.000
_cell.angle_alpha   90.00
_cell.angle_beta   90.00
_cell.angle_gamma   90.00
#
_symmetry.space_group_name_H-M   'P 1'
#
loop_
_entity.id
_entity.type
_entity.pdbx_description
1 polymer ?
#
loop_
_entity_poly.entity_id
_entity_poly.type
_entity_poly.pdbx_seq_one_letter_code
_entity_poly.pdbx_strand_id
1 'polypeptide(L)'
;MEQNQLRESTRLKRQKVRLEKYLGGVKTMKKLPDIVIIVGQQKEINAVRECQKLKIPSITIVDTNCDPSLTDLLIPGNDDSLSSVNFILNKLEKAIRKGQKNFQKNFQKNFQKKRNFKKKFNFHQKNYKRYNKLKK
;
A
#
# COMPACT_ATOMS: atom_id res chain seq x y z
N MET A 1 18.91 31.71 31.56
CA MET A 1 18.41 30.33 31.37
C MET A 1 17.15 30.29 30.50
N GLU A 2 16.17 31.15 30.76
CA GLU A 2 14.88 31.22 30.05
C GLU A 2 14.99 31.51 28.52
N GLN A 3 15.90 32.42 28.13
CA GLN A 3 16.19 32.73 26.71
C GLN A 3 16.68 31.50 25.91
N ASN A 4 17.44 30.60 26.54
CA ASN A 4 17.93 29.39 25.89
C ASN A 4 16.82 28.34 25.72
N GLN A 5 15.89 28.25 26.68
CA GLN A 5 14.72 27.37 26.58
C GLN A 5 13.78 27.77 25.44
N LEU A 6 13.55 29.08 25.25
CA LEU A 6 12.74 29.58 24.15
C LEU A 6 13.38 29.25 22.79
N ARG A 7 14.69 29.46 22.65
CA ARG A 7 15.46 29.15 21.43
C ARG A 7 15.41 27.66 21.07
N GLU A 8 15.63 26.77 22.04
CA GLU A 8 15.54 25.32 21.84
C GLU A 8 14.11 24.90 21.48
N SER A 9 13.09 25.46 22.14
CA SER A 9 11.69 25.17 21.81
C SER A 9 11.33 25.56 20.37
N THR A 10 11.84 26.70 19.89
CA THR A 10 11.63 27.17 18.52
C THR A 10 12.38 26.29 17.52
N ARG A 11 13.61 25.88 17.85
CA ARG A 11 14.41 24.96 17.03
C ARG A 11 13.69 23.61 16.87
N LEU A 12 13.20 23.02 17.96
CA LEU A 12 12.45 21.77 17.95
C LEU A 12 11.14 21.89 17.17
N LYS A 13 10.42 23.02 17.31
CA LYS A 13 9.22 23.30 16.50
C LYS A 13 9.54 23.34 15.00
N ARG A 14 10.61 24.03 14.60
CA ARG A 14 11.05 24.09 13.19
C ARG A 14 11.46 22.71 12.66
N GLN A 15 12.18 21.94 13.46
CA GLN A 15 12.56 20.57 13.11
C GLN A 15 11.33 19.68 12.93
N LYS A 16 10.37 19.73 13.85
CA LYS A 16 9.10 19.00 13.76
C LYS A 16 8.35 19.33 12.47
N VAL A 17 8.18 20.62 12.15
CA VAL A 17 7.51 21.05 10.91
C VAL A 17 8.24 20.53 9.67
N ARG A 18 9.57 20.58 9.67
CA ARG A 18 10.40 20.05 8.58
C ARG A 18 10.20 18.54 8.42
N LEU A 19 10.31 17.77 9.49
CA LEU A 19 10.14 16.32 9.44
C LEU A 19 8.74 15.93 8.99
N GLU A 20 7.70 16.61 9.49
CA GLU A 20 6.33 16.31 9.10
C GLU A 20 6.07 16.64 7.62
N LYS A 21 6.71 17.69 7.07
CA LYS A 21 6.64 18.03 5.64
C LYS A 21 7.23 16.94 4.74
N TYR A 22 8.37 16.35 5.12
CA TYR A 22 9.07 15.36 4.27
C TYR A 22 8.67 13.91 4.54
N LEU A 23 8.37 13.56 5.80
CA LEU A 23 8.16 12.18 6.25
C LEU A 23 6.72 11.90 6.70
N GLY A 24 5.86 12.91 6.76
CA GLY A 24 4.48 12.75 7.23
C GLY A 24 3.69 11.70 6.45
N GLY A 25 3.89 11.62 5.13
CA GLY A 25 3.21 10.67 4.25
C GLY A 25 3.59 9.20 4.47
N VAL A 26 4.78 8.93 5.02
CA VAL A 26 5.29 7.58 5.27
C VAL A 26 5.32 7.21 6.74
N LYS A 27 4.85 8.09 7.64
CA LYS A 27 4.89 7.91 9.09
C LYS A 27 4.25 6.61 9.58
N THR A 28 3.20 6.13 8.91
CA THR A 28 2.46 4.92 9.27
C THR A 28 2.98 3.65 8.58
N MET A 29 3.97 3.79 7.69
CA MET A 29 4.53 2.71 6.89
C MET A 29 5.49 1.86 7.76
N LYS A 30 5.12 0.59 7.99
CA LYS A 30 5.94 -0.36 8.79
C LYS A 30 6.86 -1.24 7.96
N LYS A 31 6.62 -1.32 6.64
CA LYS A 31 7.31 -2.18 5.69
C LYS A 31 7.46 -1.44 4.38
N LEU A 32 8.43 -1.84 3.56
CA LEU A 32 8.58 -1.32 2.21
C LEU A 32 7.28 -1.53 1.40
N PRO A 33 6.96 -0.61 0.48
CA PRO A 33 5.80 -0.75 -0.39
C PRO A 33 6.02 -1.87 -1.41
N ASP A 34 4.95 -2.60 -1.74
CA ASP A 34 4.98 -3.62 -2.79
C ASP A 34 4.86 -3.02 -4.20
N ILE A 35 4.26 -1.82 -4.32
CA ILE A 35 4.07 -1.07 -5.58
C ILE A 35 4.16 0.42 -5.26
N VAL A 36 4.76 1.22 -6.14
CA VAL A 36 4.82 2.68 -6.04
C VAL A 36 4.12 3.33 -7.23
N ILE A 37 3.39 4.43 -7.01
CA ILE A 37 2.83 5.26 -8.08
C ILE A 37 3.63 6.56 -8.12
N ILE A 38 4.16 6.91 -9.29
CA ILE A 38 5.00 8.08 -9.53
C ILE A 38 4.28 9.03 -10.49
N VAL A 39 4.29 10.32 -10.18
CA VAL A 39 3.79 11.39 -11.05
C VAL A 39 4.97 12.31 -11.33
N GLY A 40 5.24 12.63 -12.58
CA GLY A 40 6.37 13.49 -12.93
C GLY A 40 7.70 12.77 -12.97
N GLN A 41 7.89 11.83 -13.90
CA GLN A 41 9.10 10.99 -14.00
C GLN A 41 10.41 11.81 -14.03
N GLN A 42 10.41 12.93 -14.77
CA GLN A 42 11.60 13.78 -14.92
C GLN A 42 11.95 14.51 -13.61
N LYS A 43 10.94 14.96 -12.87
CA LYS A 43 11.11 15.66 -11.58
C LYS A 43 11.46 14.69 -10.45
N GLU A 44 10.96 13.45 -10.52
CA GLU A 44 11.08 12.41 -9.49
C GLU A 44 12.05 11.27 -9.86
N ILE A 45 13.10 11.58 -10.65
CA ILE A 45 14.03 10.56 -11.16
C ILE A 45 14.72 9.74 -10.05
N ASN A 46 14.92 10.34 -8.87
CA ASN A 46 15.50 9.65 -7.73
C ASN A 46 14.57 8.55 -7.20
N ALA A 47 13.26 8.82 -7.11
CA ALA A 47 12.27 7.83 -6.69
C ALA A 47 12.21 6.66 -7.68
N VAL A 48 12.26 6.95 -8.99
CA VAL A 48 12.32 5.92 -10.05
C VAL A 48 13.54 5.02 -9.86
N ARG A 49 14.73 5.61 -9.69
CA ARG A 49 15.98 4.86 -9.49
C ARG A 49 15.98 4.04 -8.21
N GLU A 50 15.43 4.57 -7.12
CA GLU A 50 15.28 3.85 -5.86
C GLU A 50 14.34 2.65 -6.01
N CYS A 51 13.21 2.82 -6.71
CA CYS A 51 12.29 1.72 -7.02
C CYS A 51 12.98 0.63 -7.84
N GLN A 52 13.72 0.99 -8.89
CA GLN A 52 14.49 0.04 -9.70
C GLN A 52 15.55 -0.70 -8.87
N LYS A 53 16.28 0.02 -8.02
CA LYS A 53 17.32 -0.56 -7.15
C LYS A 53 16.73 -1.54 -6.13
N LEU A 54 15.58 -1.20 -5.55
CA LEU A 54 14.87 -2.06 -4.59
C LEU A 54 14.01 -3.13 -5.28
N LYS A 55 13.93 -3.12 -6.62
CA LYS A 55 13.06 -3.98 -7.43
C LYS A 55 11.59 -3.88 -7.03
N ILE A 56 11.16 -2.68 -6.67
CA ILE A 56 9.76 -2.38 -6.37
C ILE A 56 9.11 -1.89 -7.67
N PRO A 57 8.07 -2.57 -8.17
CA PRO A 57 7.40 -2.18 -9.40
C PRO A 57 6.75 -0.81 -9.27
N SER A 58 6.87 -0.01 -10.33
CA SER A 58 6.40 1.36 -10.41
C SER A 58 5.30 1.54 -11.46
N ILE A 59 4.31 2.37 -11.11
CA ILE A 59 3.27 2.84 -12.02
C ILE A 59 3.51 4.33 -12.25
N THR A 60 3.73 4.76 -13.49
CA THR A 60 4.10 6.15 -13.78
C THR A 60 3.21 6.77 -14.86
N ILE A 61 2.84 8.04 -14.66
CA ILE A 61 2.21 8.85 -15.72
C ILE A 61 3.33 9.33 -16.65
N VAL A 62 3.24 8.94 -17.92
CA VAL A 62 4.26 9.19 -18.94
C VAL A 62 3.70 10.20 -19.94
N ASP A 63 4.38 11.35 -20.06
CA ASP A 63 4.15 12.36 -21.11
C ASP A 63 5.31 12.32 -22.14
N THR A 64 5.28 13.23 -23.12
CA THR A 64 6.22 13.33 -24.25
C THR A 64 7.70 13.46 -23.87
N ASN A 65 8.01 13.93 -22.67
CA ASN A 65 9.37 14.15 -22.15
C ASN A 65 9.86 13.02 -21.22
N CYS A 66 9.08 11.96 -21.04
CA CYS A 66 9.40 10.85 -20.15
C CYS A 66 10.01 9.66 -20.91
N ASP A 67 10.85 8.87 -20.24
CA ASP A 67 11.42 7.65 -20.79
C ASP A 67 10.62 6.42 -20.33
N PRO A 68 9.79 5.80 -21.19
CA PRO A 68 8.92 4.70 -20.81
C PRO A 68 9.67 3.43 -20.40
N SER A 69 10.97 3.31 -20.73
CA SER A 69 11.79 2.15 -20.35
C SER A 69 12.09 2.10 -18.84
N LEU A 70 11.93 3.23 -18.13
CA LEU A 70 12.24 3.33 -16.71
C LEU A 70 11.07 2.94 -15.79
N THR A 71 9.90 2.59 -16.34
CA THR A 71 8.69 2.26 -15.57
C THR A 71 8.12 0.91 -15.99
N ASP A 72 7.64 0.14 -15.01
CA ASP A 72 7.08 -1.19 -15.23
C ASP A 72 5.65 -1.15 -15.80
N LEU A 73 4.82 -0.23 -15.29
CA LEU A 73 3.47 0.01 -15.79
C LEU A 73 3.27 1.50 -16.11
N LEU A 74 3.11 1.82 -17.39
CA LEU A 74 2.92 3.19 -17.83
C LEU A 74 1.44 3.55 -18.03
N ILE A 75 1.11 4.79 -17.72
CA ILE A 75 -0.17 5.43 -18.06
C ILE A 75 0.16 6.63 -18.93
N PRO A 76 -0.16 6.63 -20.22
CA PRO A 76 0.06 7.80 -21.06
C PRO A 76 -0.85 8.95 -20.59
N GLY A 77 -0.28 10.13 -20.38
CA GLY A 77 -1.04 11.29 -19.95
C GLY A 77 -0.17 12.49 -19.59
N ASN A 78 -0.80 13.66 -19.55
CA ASN A 78 -0.14 14.90 -19.18
C ASN A 78 0.05 14.96 -17.65
N ASP A 79 1.29 15.04 -17.19
CA ASP A 79 1.68 15.12 -15.78
C ASP A 79 1.85 16.57 -15.26
N ASP A 80 1.96 17.55 -16.15
CA ASP A 80 2.03 18.98 -15.81
C ASP A 80 0.65 19.58 -15.48
N SER A 81 -0.44 19.00 -15.98
CA SER A 81 -1.80 19.47 -15.69
C SER A 81 -2.36 18.88 -14.41
N LEU A 82 -2.66 19.73 -13.43
CA LEU A 82 -3.33 19.33 -12.18
C LEU A 82 -4.65 18.57 -12.44
N SER A 83 -5.44 19.01 -13.43
CA SER A 83 -6.70 18.36 -13.80
C SER A 83 -6.48 16.94 -14.32
N SER A 84 -5.45 16.75 -15.15
CA SER A 84 -5.08 15.44 -15.70
C SER A 84 -4.59 14.49 -14.61
N VAL A 85 -3.64 14.95 -13.79
CA VAL A 85 -3.11 14.20 -12.65
C VAL A 85 -4.23 13.81 -11.68
N ASN A 86 -5.08 14.75 -11.28
CA ASN A 86 -6.21 14.47 -10.40
C ASN A 86 -7.17 13.45 -11.01
N PHE A 87 -7.46 13.56 -12.31
CA PHE A 87 -8.34 12.61 -12.99
C PHE A 87 -7.79 11.17 -12.91
N ILE A 88 -6.50 11.00 -13.22
CA ILE A 88 -5.83 9.69 -13.19
C ILE A 88 -5.75 9.16 -11.76
N LEU A 89 -5.29 9.96 -10.81
CA LEU A 89 -5.17 9.57 -9.41
C LEU A 89 -6.52 9.21 -8.79
N ASN A 90 -7.58 9.97 -9.07
CA ASN A 90 -8.94 9.66 -8.60
C ASN A 90 -9.45 8.32 -9.15
N LYS A 91 -9.07 7.97 -10.39
CA LYS A 91 -9.43 6.67 -10.98
C LYS A 91 -8.68 5.54 -10.30
N LEU A 92 -7.38 5.71 -10.04
CA LEU A 92 -6.55 4.74 -9.32
C LEU A 92 -7.04 4.55 -7.88
N GLU A 93 -7.34 5.64 -7.16
CA GLU A 93 -7.88 5.60 -5.79
C GLU A 93 -9.18 4.79 -5.73
N LYS A 94 -10.12 5.04 -6.65
CA LYS A 94 -11.37 4.27 -6.76
C LYS A 94 -11.10 2.77 -6.99
N ALA A 95 -10.13 2.43 -7.84
CA ALA A 95 -9.75 1.05 -8.11
C ALA A 95 -9.11 0.38 -6.88
N ILE A 96 -8.16 1.05 -6.21
CA ILE A 96 -7.52 0.57 -4.98
C ILE A 96 -8.58 0.30 -3.91
N ARG A 97 -9.49 1.24 -3.68
CA ARG A 97 -10.58 1.11 -2.70
C ARG A 97 -11.51 -0.05 -3.02
N LYS A 98 -11.83 -0.27 -4.30
CA LYS A 98 -12.61 -1.44 -4.75
C LYS A 98 -11.86 -2.74 -4.47
N GLY A 99 -10.56 -2.78 -4.76
CA GLY A 99 -9.67 -3.91 -4.48
C GLY A 99 -9.63 -4.27 -3.00
N GLN A 100 -9.44 -3.27 -2.13
CA GLN A 100 -9.43 -3.45 -0.67
C GLN A 100 -10.75 -4.03 -0.14
N LYS A 101 -11.90 -3.50 -0.60
CA LYS A 101 -13.23 -4.03 -0.23
C LYS A 101 -13.41 -5.48 -0.67
N ASN A 102 -12.98 -5.82 -1.88
CA ASN A 102 -13.08 -7.18 -2.40
C ASN A 102 -12.18 -8.14 -1.64
N PHE A 103 -10.95 -7.73 -1.32
CA PHE A 103 -10.02 -8.50 -0.51
C PHE A 103 -10.63 -8.86 0.86
N GLN A 104 -11.18 -7.87 1.57
CA GLN A 104 -11.82 -8.09 2.87
C GLN A 104 -13.02 -9.06 2.78
N LYS A 105 -13.89 -8.90 1.76
CA LYS A 105 -15.02 -9.81 1.54
C LYS A 105 -14.56 -11.25 1.28
N ASN A 106 -13.55 -11.43 0.42
CA ASN A 106 -13.03 -12.75 0.09
C ASN A 106 -12.32 -13.39 1.29
N PHE A 107 -11.60 -12.60 2.08
CA PHE A 107 -10.99 -13.04 3.32
C PHE A 107 -12.05 -13.59 4.27
N GLN A 108 -13.13 -12.85 4.54
CA GLN A 108 -14.22 -13.32 5.41
C GLN A 108 -14.87 -14.61 4.90
N LYS A 109 -15.16 -14.70 3.60
CA LYS A 109 -15.71 -15.92 2.97
C LYS A 109 -14.78 -17.12 3.16
N ASN A 110 -13.47 -16.93 2.95
CA ASN A 110 -12.47 -18.00 3.10
C ASN A 110 -12.34 -18.45 4.56
N PHE A 111 -12.39 -17.52 5.51
CA PHE A 111 -12.41 -17.85 6.95
C PHE A 111 -13.64 -18.68 7.32
N GLN A 112 -14.83 -18.29 6.85
CA GLN A 112 -16.06 -19.04 7.09
C GLN A 112 -16.00 -20.44 6.48
N LYS A 113 -15.52 -20.58 5.23
CA LYS A 113 -15.31 -21.88 4.58
C LYS A 113 -14.36 -22.77 5.38
N LYS A 114 -13.19 -22.27 5.80
CA LYS A 114 -12.25 -23.03 6.64
C LYS A 114 -12.89 -23.47 7.96
N ARG A 115 -13.67 -22.59 8.60
CA ARG A 115 -14.36 -22.90 9.86
C ARG A 115 -15.41 -24.00 9.69
N ASN A 116 -16.20 -23.92 8.62
CA ASN A 116 -17.23 -24.92 8.30
C ASN A 116 -16.59 -26.28 7.96
N PHE A 117 -15.48 -26.28 7.21
CA PHE A 117 -14.73 -27.49 6.90
C PHE A 117 -14.20 -28.16 8.18
N LYS A 118 -13.58 -27.39 9.08
CA LYS A 118 -13.06 -27.91 10.36
C LYS A 118 -14.18 -28.49 11.24
N LYS A 119 -15.36 -27.84 11.29
CA LYS A 119 -16.53 -28.39 11.97
C LYS A 119 -16.99 -29.72 11.37
N LYS A 120 -17.09 -29.80 10.04
CA LYS A 120 -17.52 -31.02 9.33
C LYS A 120 -16.53 -32.18 9.54
N PHE A 121 -15.23 -31.89 9.50
CA PHE A 121 -14.17 -32.86 9.77
C PHE A 121 -14.23 -33.40 11.20
N ASN A 122 -14.36 -32.52 12.20
CA ASN A 122 -14.48 -32.93 13.60
C ASN A 122 -15.74 -33.77 13.86
N PHE A 123 -16.86 -33.43 13.20
CA PHE A 123 -18.10 -34.22 13.28
C PHE A 123 -17.89 -35.64 12.75
N HIS A 124 -17.28 -35.79 11.57
CA HIS A 124 -16.97 -37.11 11.01
C HIS A 124 -16.02 -37.93 11.91
N GLN A 125 -14.96 -37.33 12.43
CA GLN A 125 -14.06 -38.03 13.37
C GLN A 125 -14.80 -38.52 14.62
N LYS A 126 -15.69 -37.70 15.18
CA LYS A 126 -16.43 -38.05 16.39
C LYS A 126 -17.38 -39.23 16.14
N ASN A 127 -18.06 -39.24 14.99
CA ASN A 127 -18.93 -40.36 14.59
C ASN A 127 -18.15 -41.65 14.35
N TYR A 128 -17.00 -41.57 13.68
CA TYR A 128 -16.14 -42.74 13.44
C TYR A 128 -15.63 -43.36 14.75
N LYS A 129 -15.17 -42.53 15.70
CA LYS A 129 -14.78 -43.01 17.05
C LYS A 129 -15.94 -43.66 17.80
N ARG A 130 -17.16 -43.12 17.69
CA ARG A 130 -18.36 -43.65 18.36
C ARG A 130 -18.77 -45.02 17.80
N TYR A 131 -18.72 -45.19 16.48
CA TYR A 131 -19.01 -46.46 15.81
C TYR A 131 -18.03 -47.57 16.23
N ASN A 132 -16.73 -47.29 16.25
CA ASN A 132 -15.72 -48.28 16.66
C ASN A 132 -15.82 -48.66 18.15
N LYS A 133 -16.40 -47.80 18.99
CA LYS A 133 -16.61 -48.08 20.42
C LYS A 133 -17.82 -49.01 20.67
N LEU A 134 -18.80 -49.03 19.77
CA LEU A 134 -19.98 -49.90 19.86
C LEU A 134 -19.74 -51.32 19.31
N LYS A 135 -18.62 -51.53 18.60
CA LYS A 135 -18.22 -52.82 18.02
C LYS A 135 -17.23 -53.62 18.88
N LYS A 136 -16.83 -53.09 20.04
CA LYS A 136 -16.06 -53.77 21.08
C LYS A 136 -16.99 -54.06 22.24
#